data_AF-A0AAX3RK17-F1
#
_entry.id   AF-A0AAX3RK17-F1
#
_cell.length_a   1.000
_cell.length_b   1.000
_cell.length_c   1.000
_cell.angle_alpha   90.00
_cell.angle_beta   90.00
_cell.angle_gamma   90.00
#
_symmetry.space_group_name_H-M   'P 1'
#
loop_
_entity.id
_entity.type
_entity.pdbx_description
1 polymer ?
#
loop_
_entity_poly.entity_id
_entity_poly.type
_entity_poly.pdbx_seq_one_letter_code
_entity_poly.pdbx_strand_id
1 'polypeptide(L)'
;MLTHGDYNYKVNIKGFHGTSLKAAKKIIEEKEFKLGDFREDHWLGQGAYFFRDDYEQANTWAYFKIKENENGAVIEANVEVDNKNFLNLDSRKGYLFFNSFYNQFKQHCLEQEIELGEKTKTELRCFVCDQLPDDIKIIQRTFSNREKELAEVEVGLNGVQLCIRDSDILDFEKIKIVGLIPFRSKKRKGHRRPKKLLIEESDIHEI
;
A
#
# COMPACT_ATOMS: atom_id res chain seq x y z
N MET A 1 7.74 -32.86 -3.42
CA MET A 1 8.23 -32.52 -2.07
C MET A 1 9.65 -31.96 -2.23
N LEU A 2 9.83 -30.65 -2.15
CA LEU A 2 11.15 -30.02 -2.19
C LEU A 2 11.36 -29.30 -0.86
N THR A 3 12.00 -29.98 0.08
CA THR A 3 12.48 -29.43 1.36
C THR A 3 13.83 -28.78 1.14
N HIS A 4 13.85 -27.61 0.47
CA HIS A 4 14.93 -26.65 0.67
C HIS A 4 14.53 -25.82 1.87
N GLY A 5 15.32 -25.88 2.95
CA GLY A 5 15.05 -25.11 4.16
C GLY A 5 14.78 -23.66 3.80
N ASP A 6 13.59 -23.16 4.15
CA ASP A 6 13.23 -21.78 3.93
C ASP A 6 14.25 -20.88 4.63
N TYR A 7 15.11 -20.22 3.85
CA TYR A 7 16.04 -19.24 4.38
C TYR A 7 15.24 -18.16 5.11
N ASN A 8 15.32 -18.17 6.45
CA ASN A 8 14.59 -17.24 7.29
C ASN A 8 15.42 -15.97 7.47
N TYR A 9 14.82 -14.81 7.23
CA TYR A 9 15.48 -13.52 7.41
C TYR A 9 14.47 -12.46 7.86
N LYS A 10 14.97 -11.43 8.53
CA LYS A 10 14.17 -10.27 8.93
C LYS A 10 13.97 -9.34 7.73
N VAL A 11 12.73 -8.91 7.54
CA VAL A 11 12.33 -7.87 6.59
C VAL A 11 12.10 -6.60 7.39
N ASN A 12 12.86 -5.56 7.08
CA ASN A 12 12.69 -4.22 7.64
C ASN A 12 11.98 -3.34 6.63
N ILE A 13 10.87 -2.74 7.03
CA ILE A 13 10.01 -1.94 6.16
C ILE A 13 9.76 -0.60 6.83
N LYS A 14 10.05 0.48 6.11
CA LYS A 14 9.56 1.81 6.46
C LYS A 14 8.28 2.08 5.69
N GLY A 15 7.17 2.24 6.40
CA GLY A 15 5.85 2.48 5.84
C GLY A 15 5.32 3.86 6.19
N PHE A 16 4.62 4.48 5.24
CA PHE A 16 3.93 5.75 5.44
C PHE A 16 2.41 5.58 5.25
N HIS A 17 1.63 6.01 6.24
CA HIS A 17 0.16 5.97 6.21
C HIS A 17 -0.43 7.38 6.12
N GLY A 18 -1.08 7.69 5.01
CA GLY A 18 -1.81 8.94 4.83
C GLY A 18 -3.24 8.86 5.38
N THR A 19 -3.62 9.78 6.27
CA THR A 19 -4.97 9.82 6.86
C THR A 19 -5.33 11.23 7.34
N SER A 20 -6.49 11.38 8.00
CA SER A 20 -6.81 12.66 8.64
C SER A 20 -6.02 12.86 9.94
N LEU A 21 -5.72 14.10 10.31
CA LEU A 21 -4.99 14.41 11.53
C LEU A 21 -5.71 13.87 12.78
N LYS A 22 -7.05 13.89 12.78
CA LYS A 22 -7.85 13.30 13.86
C LYS A 22 -7.63 11.79 13.97
N ALA A 23 -7.69 11.08 12.85
CA ALA A 23 -7.44 9.63 12.83
C ALA A 23 -6.00 9.31 13.23
N ALA A 24 -5.01 10.10 12.75
CA ALA A 24 -3.61 9.89 13.08
C ALA A 24 -3.34 10.03 14.58
N LYS A 25 -3.90 11.07 15.23
CA LYS A 25 -3.80 11.24 16.69
C LYS A 25 -4.43 10.07 17.43
N LYS A 26 -5.62 9.63 17.00
CA LYS A 26 -6.33 8.51 17.62
C LYS A 26 -5.53 7.20 17.53
N ILE A 27 -4.92 6.91 16.38
CA ILE A 27 -4.07 5.72 16.19
C ILE A 27 -2.90 5.71 17.19
N ILE A 28 -2.24 6.86 17.38
CA ILE A 28 -1.11 6.98 18.31
C ILE A 28 -1.57 6.88 19.77
N GLU A 29 -2.65 7.57 20.12
CA GLU A 29 -3.20 7.60 21.49
C GLU A 29 -3.75 6.25 21.94
N GLU A 30 -4.50 5.58 21.06
CA GLU A 30 -5.12 4.28 21.34
C GLU A 30 -4.19 3.10 21.05
N LYS A 31 -3.04 3.33 20.40
CA LYS A 31 -2.08 2.31 19.96
C LYS A 31 -2.73 1.21 19.12
N GLU A 32 -3.61 1.62 18.21
CA GLU A 32 -4.41 0.69 17.41
C GLU A 32 -4.70 1.28 16.02
N PHE A 33 -4.58 0.44 14.98
CA PHE A 33 -5.14 0.75 13.66
C PHE A 33 -6.54 0.14 13.55
N LYS A 34 -7.55 0.90 13.97
CA LYS A 34 -8.94 0.52 13.76
C LYS A 34 -9.24 0.41 12.28
N LEU A 35 -9.52 -0.81 11.82
CA LEU A 35 -9.97 -1.04 10.46
C LEU A 35 -11.27 -0.26 10.24
N GLY A 36 -11.38 0.38 9.08
CA GLY A 36 -12.60 1.07 8.70
C GLY A 36 -13.72 0.08 8.41
N ASP A 37 -14.83 0.61 7.89
CA ASP A 37 -15.89 -0.24 7.37
C ASP A 37 -15.33 -1.22 6.34
N PHE A 38 -15.85 -2.45 6.36
CA PHE A 38 -15.47 -3.48 5.41
C PHE A 38 -15.68 -2.97 3.98
N ARG A 39 -14.68 -3.18 3.12
CA ARG A 39 -14.79 -2.89 1.68
C ARG A 39 -14.34 -4.07 0.86
N GLU A 40 -15.19 -4.46 -0.08
CA GLU A 40 -14.90 -5.55 -1.01
C GLU A 40 -13.84 -5.19 -2.06
N ASP A 41 -13.53 -3.90 -2.23
CA ASP A 41 -12.66 -3.39 -3.30
C ASP A 41 -11.29 -2.89 -2.82
N HIS A 42 -10.87 -3.28 -1.62
CA HIS A 42 -9.51 -3.00 -1.16
C HIS A 42 -8.46 -3.68 -2.05
N TRP A 43 -7.25 -3.10 -2.12
CA TRP A 43 -6.25 -3.56 -3.08
C TRP A 43 -5.69 -4.95 -2.77
N LEU A 44 -5.53 -5.27 -1.49
CA LEU A 44 -4.84 -6.45 -0.96
C LEU A 44 -5.56 -7.02 0.28
N GLY A 45 -6.89 -6.86 0.36
CA GLY A 45 -7.69 -7.32 1.51
C GLY A 45 -7.90 -6.25 2.60
N GLN A 46 -8.48 -6.66 3.73
CA GLN A 46 -8.67 -5.83 4.91
C GLN A 46 -7.37 -5.70 5.68
N GLY A 47 -7.06 -4.47 6.11
CA GLY A 47 -5.86 -4.19 6.87
C GLY A 47 -5.52 -2.70 6.92
N ALA A 48 -4.46 -2.37 7.63
CA ALA A 48 -3.88 -1.04 7.65
C ALA A 48 -2.96 -0.86 6.43
N TYR A 49 -3.25 0.14 5.60
CA TYR A 49 -2.52 0.36 4.34
C TYR A 49 -1.38 1.36 4.50
N PHE A 50 -0.20 1.01 4.01
CA PHE A 50 0.98 1.88 3.99
C PHE A 50 1.61 1.92 2.60
N PHE A 51 2.30 3.02 2.30
CA PHE A 51 3.20 3.14 1.17
C PHE A 51 4.62 2.87 1.64
N ARG A 52 5.30 1.88 1.02
CA ARG A 52 6.66 1.51 1.39
C ARG A 52 7.64 2.55 0.84
N ASP A 53 8.44 3.12 1.72
CA ASP A 53 9.53 4.05 1.37
C ASP A 53 9.08 5.30 0.58
N ASP A 54 7.77 5.59 0.52
CA ASP A 54 7.17 6.66 -0.29
C ASP A 54 6.26 7.57 0.54
N TYR A 55 6.89 8.57 1.18
CA TYR A 55 6.19 9.61 1.94
C TYR A 55 5.28 10.47 1.04
N GLU A 56 5.73 10.80 -0.17
CA GLU A 56 5.02 11.72 -1.07
C GLU A 56 3.68 11.14 -1.53
N GLN A 57 3.64 9.83 -1.81
CA GLN A 57 2.41 9.14 -2.13
C GLN A 57 1.47 9.07 -0.93
N ALA A 58 1.99 8.84 0.28
CA ALA A 58 1.19 8.91 1.50
C ALA A 58 0.63 10.31 1.76
N ASN A 59 1.42 11.36 1.53
CA ASN A 59 1.01 12.76 1.65
C ASN A 59 -0.10 13.09 0.64
N THR A 60 0.11 12.74 -0.63
CA THR A 60 -0.88 12.87 -1.71
C THR A 60 -2.19 12.17 -1.34
N TRP A 61 -2.11 10.94 -0.83
CA TRP A 61 -3.28 10.19 -0.38
C TRP A 61 -3.99 10.88 0.79
N ALA A 62 -3.26 11.35 1.80
CA ALA A 62 -3.82 12.11 2.92
C ALA A 62 -4.58 13.35 2.41
N TYR A 63 -4.01 14.09 1.46
CA TYR A 63 -4.64 15.25 0.85
C TYR A 63 -5.94 14.92 0.09
N PHE A 64 -6.05 13.73 -0.52
CA PHE A 64 -7.28 13.29 -1.19
C PHE A 64 -8.32 12.74 -0.21
N LYS A 65 -7.90 12.17 0.91
CA LYS A 65 -8.77 11.51 1.90
C LYS A 65 -9.48 12.49 2.84
N ILE A 66 -8.88 13.65 3.13
CA ILE A 66 -9.43 14.63 4.08
C ILE A 66 -10.73 15.27 3.59
N LYS A 67 -11.66 15.51 4.52
CA LYS A 67 -12.89 16.26 4.27
C LYS A 67 -12.64 17.77 4.27
N GLU A 68 -13.62 18.55 3.82
CA GLU A 68 -13.56 20.01 3.96
C GLU A 68 -13.35 20.41 5.43
N ASN A 69 -12.49 21.40 5.67
CA ASN A 69 -12.11 21.88 7.01
C ASN A 69 -11.44 20.85 7.94
N GLU A 70 -10.93 19.73 7.40
CA GLU A 70 -10.14 18.76 8.15
C GLU A 70 -8.67 18.81 7.70
N ASN A 71 -7.74 18.80 8.65
CA ASN A 71 -6.31 18.64 8.35
C ASN A 71 -5.97 17.17 8.09
N GLY A 72 -5.04 16.92 7.20
CA GLY A 72 -4.44 15.61 6.96
C GLY A 72 -3.17 15.42 7.76
N ALA A 73 -2.73 14.17 7.86
CA ALA A 73 -1.46 13.80 8.43
C ALA A 73 -0.87 12.58 7.72
N VAL A 74 0.46 12.47 7.78
CA VAL A 74 1.19 11.25 7.42
C VAL A 74 1.82 10.67 8.68
N ILE A 75 1.57 9.39 8.91
CA ILE A 75 2.20 8.61 9.97
C ILE A 75 3.34 7.78 9.37
N GLU A 76 4.49 7.74 10.05
CA GLU A 76 5.59 6.82 9.76
C GLU A 76 5.53 5.64 10.74
N ALA A 77 5.70 4.42 10.23
CA ALA A 77 5.90 3.21 11.01
C ALA A 77 7.11 2.44 10.48
N ASN A 78 7.91 1.87 11.39
CA ASN A 78 8.94 0.90 11.05
C ASN A 78 8.44 -0.48 11.46
N VAL A 79 8.48 -1.43 10.52
CA VAL A 79 7.99 -2.79 10.72
C VAL A 79 9.14 -3.75 10.52
N GLU A 80 9.40 -4.59 11.51
CA GLU A 80 10.34 -5.71 11.41
C GLU A 80 9.55 -7.02 11.51
N VAL A 81 9.67 -7.88 10.50
CA VAL A 81 8.91 -9.13 10.42
C VAL A 81 9.76 -10.24 9.83
N ASP A 82 9.53 -11.50 10.20
CA ASP A 82 10.16 -12.63 9.52
C ASP A 82 9.64 -12.73 8.08
N ASN A 83 10.51 -13.07 7.12
CA ASN A 83 10.12 -13.21 5.72
C ASN A 83 9.01 -14.25 5.48
N LYS A 84 8.86 -15.26 6.35
CA LYS A 84 7.75 -16.22 6.31
C LYS A 84 6.39 -15.57 6.57
N ASN A 85 6.34 -14.47 7.34
CA ASN A 85 5.13 -13.73 7.66
C ASN A 85 4.90 -12.53 6.71
N PHE A 86 5.75 -12.37 5.69
CA PHE A 86 5.71 -11.29 4.71
C PHE A 86 5.50 -11.83 3.29
N LEU A 87 4.30 -11.65 2.75
CA LEU A 87 3.97 -12.03 1.38
C LEU A 87 4.28 -10.90 0.40
N ASN A 88 5.44 -10.96 -0.25
CA ASN A 88 5.79 -10.05 -1.34
C ASN A 88 5.34 -10.60 -2.70
N LEU A 89 4.22 -10.10 -3.23
CA LEU A 89 3.67 -10.51 -4.52
C LEU A 89 4.49 -10.02 -5.73
N ASP A 90 5.45 -9.10 -5.52
CA ASP A 90 6.42 -8.69 -6.54
C ASP A 90 7.59 -9.67 -6.65
N SER A 91 7.78 -10.54 -5.64
CA SER A 91 8.83 -11.54 -5.63
C SER A 91 8.38 -12.82 -6.32
N ARG A 92 9.33 -13.57 -6.92
CA ARG A 92 9.06 -14.88 -7.52
C ARG A 92 8.46 -15.86 -6.50
N LYS A 93 8.99 -15.90 -5.28
CA LYS A 93 8.51 -16.79 -4.21
C LYS A 93 7.06 -16.45 -3.83
N GLY A 94 6.78 -15.18 -3.55
CA GLY A 94 5.43 -14.75 -3.16
C GLY A 94 4.41 -14.92 -4.28
N TYR A 95 4.78 -14.63 -5.53
CA TYR A 95 3.92 -14.91 -6.69
C TYR A 95 3.56 -16.39 -6.82
N LEU A 96 4.56 -17.29 -6.74
CA LEU A 96 4.33 -18.74 -6.84
C LEU A 96 3.48 -19.25 -5.68
N PHE A 97 3.74 -18.79 -4.46
CA PHE A 97 2.91 -19.08 -3.29
C PHE A 97 1.46 -18.65 -3.52
N PHE A 98 1.23 -17.39 -3.90
CA PHE A 98 -0.12 -16.86 -4.09
C PHE A 98 -0.86 -17.56 -5.24
N ASN A 99 -0.16 -17.92 -6.32
CA ASN A 99 -0.75 -18.71 -7.42
C ASN A 99 -1.15 -20.12 -6.95
N SER A 100 -0.30 -20.80 -6.16
CA SER A 100 -0.63 -22.10 -5.58
C SER A 100 -1.83 -21.99 -4.64
N PHE A 101 -1.81 -21.01 -3.75
CA PHE A 101 -2.91 -20.71 -2.82
C PHE A 101 -4.21 -20.44 -3.57
N TYR A 102 -4.20 -19.57 -4.60
CA TYR A 102 -5.38 -19.25 -5.39
C TYR A 102 -5.96 -20.47 -6.12
N ASN A 103 -5.11 -21.38 -6.61
CA ASN A 103 -5.58 -22.63 -7.22
C ASN A 103 -6.22 -23.58 -6.20
N GLN A 104 -5.64 -23.69 -5.00
CA GLN A 104 -6.24 -24.46 -3.90
C GLN A 104 -7.57 -23.84 -3.44
N PHE A 105 -7.62 -22.52 -3.29
CA PHE A 105 -8.83 -21.78 -2.96
C PHE A 105 -9.94 -22.03 -4.00
N LYS A 106 -9.64 -21.92 -5.30
CA LYS A 106 -10.62 -22.24 -6.35
C LYS A 106 -11.10 -23.68 -6.27
N GLN A 107 -10.19 -24.64 -6.08
CA GLN A 107 -10.54 -26.04 -5.97
C GLN A 107 -11.46 -26.29 -4.76
N HIS A 108 -11.17 -25.67 -3.63
CA HIS A 108 -12.02 -25.70 -2.45
C HIS A 108 -13.41 -25.11 -2.72
N CYS A 109 -13.51 -23.96 -3.39
CA CYS A 109 -14.79 -23.40 -3.78
C CYS A 109 -15.61 -24.35 -4.67
N LEU A 110 -14.96 -25.04 -5.61
CA LEU A 110 -15.62 -26.03 -6.47
C LEU A 110 -16.11 -27.24 -5.66
N GLU A 111 -15.27 -27.78 -4.77
CA GLU A 111 -15.61 -28.95 -3.94
C GLU A 111 -16.70 -28.66 -2.91
N GLN A 112 -16.82 -27.41 -2.46
CA GLN A 112 -17.83 -26.97 -1.50
C GLN A 112 -19.05 -26.30 -2.17
N GLU A 113 -19.12 -26.31 -3.50
CA GLU A 113 -20.20 -25.66 -4.27
C GLU A 113 -20.39 -24.17 -3.90
N ILE A 114 -19.30 -23.47 -3.59
CA ILE A 114 -19.29 -22.05 -3.24
C ILE A 114 -19.31 -21.22 -4.53
N GLU A 115 -20.41 -20.50 -4.75
CA GLU A 115 -20.50 -19.51 -5.82
C GLU A 115 -19.89 -18.17 -5.39
N LEU A 116 -18.86 -17.71 -6.10
CA LEU A 116 -18.17 -16.43 -5.78
C LEU A 116 -18.89 -15.18 -6.30
N GLY A 117 -20.01 -15.35 -7.02
CA GLY A 117 -20.71 -14.27 -7.72
C GLY A 117 -19.86 -13.60 -8.81
N GLU A 118 -20.45 -12.62 -9.50
CA GLU A 118 -19.70 -11.77 -10.42
C GLU A 118 -18.84 -10.78 -9.62
N LYS A 119 -17.52 -10.98 -9.65
CA LYS A 119 -16.55 -10.08 -9.02
C LYS A 119 -15.62 -9.45 -10.05
N THR A 120 -15.35 -8.17 -9.91
CA THR A 120 -14.26 -7.51 -10.63
C THR A 120 -12.91 -8.11 -10.23
N LYS A 121 -11.87 -7.85 -11.03
CA LYS A 121 -10.49 -8.29 -10.70
C LYS A 121 -9.99 -7.74 -9.36
N THR A 122 -10.48 -6.58 -8.94
CA THR A 122 -10.11 -5.97 -7.65
C THR A 122 -10.84 -6.64 -6.51
N GLU A 123 -12.16 -6.85 -6.63
CA GLU A 123 -12.94 -7.52 -5.58
C GLU A 123 -12.50 -8.96 -5.37
N LEU A 124 -12.24 -9.70 -6.46
CA LEU A 124 -11.72 -11.05 -6.35
C LEU A 124 -10.35 -11.07 -5.67
N ARG A 125 -9.46 -10.12 -6.00
CA ARG A 125 -8.14 -10.03 -5.36
C ARG A 125 -8.27 -9.70 -3.88
N CYS A 126 -9.13 -8.74 -3.51
CA CYS A 126 -9.42 -8.39 -2.13
C CYS A 126 -9.86 -9.63 -1.35
N PHE A 127 -10.89 -10.30 -1.87
CA PHE A 127 -11.47 -11.48 -1.25
C PHE A 127 -10.45 -12.60 -1.05
N VAL A 128 -9.67 -12.94 -2.09
CA VAL A 128 -8.64 -13.99 -1.99
C VAL A 128 -7.54 -13.60 -1.00
N CYS A 129 -7.16 -12.33 -0.91
CA CYS A 129 -6.19 -11.88 0.09
C CYS A 129 -6.74 -12.02 1.52
N ASP A 130 -8.04 -11.78 1.72
CA ASP A 130 -8.70 -11.96 3.01
C ASP A 130 -8.71 -13.43 3.46
N GLN A 131 -8.67 -14.37 2.52
CA GLN A 131 -8.63 -15.82 2.82
C GLN A 131 -7.22 -16.35 3.10
N LEU A 132 -6.17 -15.54 2.95
CA LEU A 132 -4.79 -15.99 3.23
C LEU A 132 -4.65 -16.43 4.69
N PRO A 133 -3.75 -17.38 5.01
CA PRO A 133 -3.60 -17.82 6.39
C PRO A 133 -3.12 -16.67 7.30
N ASP A 134 -3.47 -16.75 8.58
CA ASP A 134 -3.20 -15.68 9.57
C ASP A 134 -1.71 -15.47 9.85
N ASP A 135 -0.86 -16.45 9.51
CA ASP A 135 0.59 -16.30 9.58
C ASP A 135 1.13 -15.29 8.56
N ILE A 136 0.39 -14.99 7.49
CA ILE A 136 0.73 -13.90 6.56
C ILE A 136 0.26 -12.58 7.17
N LYS A 137 1.17 -11.90 7.87
CA LYS A 137 0.89 -10.65 8.60
C LYS A 137 0.91 -9.41 7.72
N ILE A 138 1.67 -9.44 6.62
CA ILE A 138 1.79 -8.33 5.67
C ILE A 138 1.74 -8.84 4.24
N ILE A 139 1.01 -8.14 3.37
CA ILE A 139 1.01 -8.36 1.91
C ILE A 139 1.59 -7.11 1.23
N GLN A 140 2.55 -7.30 0.32
CA GLN A 140 3.09 -6.23 -0.53
C GLN A 140 2.75 -6.46 -1.99
N ARG A 141 2.39 -5.39 -2.70
CA ARG A 141 2.35 -5.36 -4.17
C ARG A 141 2.69 -3.97 -4.71
N THR A 142 3.41 -3.95 -5.82
CA THR A 142 3.68 -2.75 -6.60
C THR A 142 2.56 -2.49 -7.62
N PHE A 143 2.00 -1.28 -7.62
CA PHE A 143 0.97 -0.86 -8.58
C PHE A 143 1.51 0.27 -9.45
N SER A 144 1.34 0.14 -10.77
CA SER A 144 1.77 1.16 -11.71
C SER A 144 0.80 2.33 -11.76
N ASN A 145 1.30 3.55 -11.57
CA ASN A 145 0.58 4.74 -11.99
C ASN A 145 0.75 4.87 -13.50
N ARG A 146 -0.34 5.16 -14.21
CA ARG A 146 -0.36 5.23 -15.69
C ARG A 146 0.27 6.53 -16.22
N GLU A 147 1.26 7.07 -15.51
CA GLU A 147 2.00 8.24 -15.95
C GLU A 147 2.92 7.88 -17.10
N LYS A 148 2.99 8.75 -18.11
CA LYS A 148 3.68 8.50 -19.38
C LYS A 148 4.90 9.39 -19.58
N GLU A 149 5.22 10.26 -18.61
CA GLU A 149 6.26 11.29 -18.76
C GLU A 149 7.65 10.71 -19.01
N LEU A 150 7.94 9.49 -18.51
CA LEU A 150 9.22 8.80 -18.67
C LEU A 150 9.11 7.48 -19.46
N ALA A 151 8.09 7.35 -20.32
CA ALA A 151 7.86 6.13 -21.10
C ALA A 151 9.00 5.79 -22.06
N GLU A 152 9.71 6.79 -22.59
CA GLU A 152 10.84 6.61 -23.54
C GLU A 152 12.04 5.89 -22.91
N VAL A 153 12.17 5.95 -21.59
CA VAL A 153 13.22 5.26 -20.83
C VAL A 153 12.67 4.10 -20.01
N GLU A 154 11.44 3.65 -20.29
CA GLU A 154 10.75 2.55 -19.61
C GLU A 154 10.63 2.73 -18.09
N VAL A 155 10.66 3.97 -17.61
CA VAL A 155 10.45 4.29 -16.19
C VAL A 155 9.00 4.73 -16.00
N GLY A 156 8.27 3.98 -15.17
CA GLY A 156 6.94 4.33 -14.71
C GLY A 156 6.95 4.64 -13.23
N LEU A 157 6.17 5.64 -12.80
CA LEU A 157 5.94 5.87 -11.38
C LEU A 157 5.12 4.71 -10.82
N ASN A 158 5.71 3.94 -9.91
CA ASN A 158 5.07 2.81 -9.27
C ASN A 158 4.90 3.07 -7.78
N GLY A 159 3.76 2.69 -7.22
CA GLY A 159 3.49 2.73 -5.79
C GLY A 159 3.59 1.35 -5.16
N VAL A 160 4.51 1.17 -4.23
CA VAL A 160 4.60 -0.07 -3.43
C VAL A 160 3.63 0.05 -2.25
N GLN A 161 2.54 -0.71 -2.31
CA GLN A 161 1.55 -0.74 -1.23
C GLN A 161 1.78 -1.95 -0.32
N LEU A 162 1.54 -1.72 0.97
CA LEU A 162 1.55 -2.70 2.03
C LEU A 162 0.15 -2.77 2.63
N CYS A 163 -0.37 -3.98 2.82
CA CYS A 163 -1.53 -4.25 3.66
C CYS A 163 -1.05 -4.99 4.90
N ILE A 164 -1.08 -4.31 6.05
CA ILE A 164 -0.76 -4.89 7.37
C ILE A 164 -2.06 -5.49 7.93
N ARG A 165 -2.10 -6.82 8.00
CA ARG A 165 -3.27 -7.61 8.44
C ARG A 165 -3.30 -7.80 9.96
N ASP A 166 -2.13 -7.81 10.59
CA ASP A 166 -1.95 -7.97 12.02
C ASP A 166 -1.24 -6.73 12.58
N SER A 167 -1.93 -5.92 13.38
CA SER A 167 -1.36 -4.70 13.96
C SER A 167 -0.35 -4.95 15.07
N ASP A 168 -0.26 -6.16 15.62
CA ASP A 168 0.65 -6.47 16.73
C ASP A 168 2.13 -6.45 16.31
N ILE A 169 2.40 -6.44 15.00
CA ILE A 169 3.75 -6.26 14.46
C ILE A 169 4.22 -4.80 14.44
N LEU A 170 3.33 -3.87 14.79
CA LEU A 170 3.63 -2.44 14.80
C LEU A 170 4.15 -2.02 16.16
N ASP A 171 5.30 -1.34 16.17
CA ASP A 171 5.84 -0.71 17.37
C ASP A 171 5.23 0.69 17.53
N PHE A 172 4.07 0.77 18.18
CA PHE A 172 3.34 2.03 18.39
C PHE A 172 4.12 3.10 19.16
N GLU A 173 5.13 2.72 19.96
CA GLU A 173 6.00 3.70 20.64
C GLU A 173 6.92 4.44 19.65
N LYS A 174 7.22 3.83 18.49
CA LYS A 174 8.04 4.42 17.44
C LYS A 174 7.22 5.06 16.32
N ILE A 175 5.91 4.85 16.31
CA ILE A 175 5.01 5.46 15.33
C ILE A 175 4.88 6.96 15.64
N LYS A 176 5.02 7.79 14.60
CA LYS A 176 4.97 9.25 14.75
C LYS A 176 4.35 9.93 13.53
N ILE A 177 3.77 11.10 13.76
CA ILE A 177 3.32 11.98 12.69
C ILE A 177 4.56 12.66 12.09
N VAL A 178 4.77 12.47 10.79
CA VAL A 178 5.90 13.02 10.01
C VAL A 178 5.45 14.04 8.97
N GLY A 179 4.14 14.23 8.78
CA GLY A 179 3.59 15.20 7.85
C GLY A 179 2.27 15.77 8.32
N LEU A 180 2.07 17.07 8.09
CA LEU A 180 0.80 17.76 8.30
C LEU A 180 0.33 18.37 6.99
N ILE A 181 -0.93 18.13 6.64
CA ILE A 181 -1.56 18.65 5.43
C ILE A 181 -2.66 19.62 5.87
N PRO A 182 -2.55 20.92 5.54
CA PRO A 182 -3.57 21.88 5.92
C PRO A 182 -4.89 21.61 5.17
N PHE A 183 -6.01 21.90 5.83
CA PHE A 183 -7.34 21.75 5.25
C PHE A 183 -7.52 22.58 3.97
N ARG A 184 -8.40 22.09 3.08
CA ARG A 184 -8.76 22.82 1.85
C ARG A 184 -9.68 24.00 2.18
N SER A 185 -9.16 25.23 2.17
CA SER A 185 -10.01 26.42 1.98
C SER A 185 -10.45 26.49 0.51
N LYS A 186 -11.71 26.80 0.20
CA LYS A 186 -12.16 27.05 -1.20
C LYS A 186 -11.33 28.18 -1.82
N LYS A 187 -10.28 27.86 -2.58
CA LYS A 187 -9.61 28.78 -3.49
C LYS A 187 -9.95 28.40 -4.93
N ARG A 188 -10.56 29.35 -5.66
CA ARG A 188 -10.78 29.30 -7.11
C ARG A 188 -9.44 28.98 -7.80
N LYS A 189 -9.36 27.86 -8.52
CA LYS A 189 -8.17 27.55 -9.33
C LYS A 189 -8.20 28.37 -10.63
N GLY A 190 -7.33 29.38 -10.70
CA GLY A 190 -6.86 29.89 -12.00
C GLY A 190 -5.90 28.86 -12.60
N HIS A 191 -6.20 28.38 -13.80
CA HIS A 191 -5.27 27.55 -14.57
C HIS A 191 -4.07 28.41 -15.01
N ARG A 192 -2.87 28.10 -14.52
CA ARG A 192 -1.63 28.50 -15.20
C ARG A 192 -1.10 27.27 -15.93
N ARG A 193 -1.00 27.37 -17.26
CA ARG A 193 -0.30 26.39 -18.09
C ARG A 193 1.20 26.43 -17.75
N PRO A 194 1.88 25.28 -17.63
CA PRO A 194 3.34 25.27 -17.57
C PRO A 194 3.91 25.74 -18.91
N LYS A 195 4.94 26.60 -18.86
CA LYS A 195 5.75 26.91 -20.04
C LYS A 195 6.70 25.73 -20.27
N LYS A 196 6.77 25.24 -21.51
CA LYS A 196 7.84 24.32 -21.93
C LYS A 196 9.18 25.04 -21.82
N LEU A 197 10.13 24.46 -21.08
CA LEU A 197 11.55 24.74 -21.28
C LEU A 197 12.04 23.88 -22.45
N LEU A 198 12.76 24.49 -23.38
CA LEU A 198 13.61 23.81 -24.33
C LEU A 198 15.01 23.85 -23.72
N ILE A 199 15.63 22.69 -23.55
CA ILE A 199 17.01 22.54 -23.06
C ILE A 199 17.81 22.06 -24.27
N GLU A 200 18.91 22.73 -24.60
CA GLU A 200 19.83 22.30 -25.67
C GLU A 200 21.00 21.50 -25.07
N GLU A 201 21.60 20.60 -25.86
CA GLU A 201 22.67 19.69 -25.40
C GLU A 201 23.89 20.40 -24.78
N SER A 202 24.09 21.68 -25.10
CA SER A 202 25.13 22.52 -24.49
C SER A 202 24.91 22.80 -22.99
N ASP A 203 23.69 22.66 -22.49
CA ASP A 203 23.31 23.01 -21.12
C ASP A 203 23.61 21.91 -20.09
N ILE A 204 24.15 20.76 -20.54
CA ILE A 204 24.31 19.55 -19.73
C ILE A 204 25.66 19.52 -18.98
N HIS A 205 26.61 20.39 -19.34
CA HIS A 205 27.97 20.35 -18.80
C HIS A 205 28.20 21.09 -17.48
N GLU A 206 27.16 21.68 -16.88
CA GLU A 206 27.25 22.33 -15.56
C GLU A 206 26.11 21.93 -14.59
N ILE A 207 25.78 20.63 -14.53
CA ILE A 207 25.03 20.06 -13.40
C ILE A 207 25.96 19.20 -12.55
#